data_AF-K1Z7V6-F1
#
_entry.id   AF-K1Z7V6-F1
#
_cell.length_a   1.000
_cell.length_b   1.000
_cell.length_c   1.000
_cell.angle_alpha   90.00
_cell.angle_beta   90.00
_cell.angle_gamma   90.00
#
_symmetry.space_group_name_H-M   'P 1'
#
loop_
_entity.id
_entity.type
_entity.pdbx_description
1 polymer ?
#
loop_
_entity_poly.entity_id
_entity_poly.type
_entity_poly.pdbx_seq_one_letter_code
_entity_poly.pdbx_strand_id
1 'polypeptide(L)'
;MRNPVYNTLAVYDIADVKRLARVAKIVKDYGERVQKSVFELFVSTKELRELHNRVNRVIDVGFDSVRYYFVCETDWQKREYLGVNKFVDEDWNRSFMIV
;
A
#
# COMPACT_ATOMS: atom_id res chain seq x y z
N MET A 1 5.40 -23.57 -13.75
CA MET A 1 4.54 -23.58 -12.56
C MET A 1 4.02 -22.17 -12.35
N ARG A 2 2.70 -21.96 -12.18
CA ARG A 2 2.15 -20.62 -11.88
C ARG A 2 2.65 -20.20 -10.50
N ASN A 3 3.20 -19.00 -10.39
CA ASN A 3 3.58 -18.44 -9.10
C ASN A 3 2.28 -18.03 -8.38
N PRO A 4 2.01 -18.52 -7.16
CA PRO A 4 0.79 -18.15 -6.44
C PRO A 4 0.78 -16.64 -6.16
N VAL A 5 -0.38 -16.03 -6.35
CA VAL A 5 -0.66 -14.61 -6.06
C VAL A 5 -1.46 -14.57 -4.76
N TYR A 6 -1.14 -13.61 -3.89
CA TYR A 6 -1.72 -13.50 -2.56
C TYR A 6 -2.40 -12.14 -2.39
N ASN A 7 -3.57 -12.17 -1.76
CA ASN A 7 -4.20 -10.96 -1.24
C ASN A 7 -3.40 -10.47 -0.04
N THR A 8 -2.93 -9.22 -0.10
CA THR A 8 -2.07 -8.65 0.93
C THR A 8 -2.51 -7.24 1.27
N LEU A 9 -2.68 -6.93 2.56
CA LEU A 9 -2.81 -5.54 3.02
C LEU A 9 -1.42 -4.98 3.28
N ALA A 10 -1.06 -3.90 2.59
CA ALA A 10 0.10 -3.09 2.93
C ALA A 10 -0.36 -1.88 3.73
N VAL A 11 0.14 -1.78 4.97
CA VAL A 11 -0.16 -0.68 5.89
C VAL A 11 1.15 0.02 6.23
N TYR A 12 1.16 1.35 6.20
CA TYR A 12 2.36 2.10 6.53
C TYR A 12 2.10 3.25 7.49
N ASP A 13 3.13 3.58 8.25
CA ASP A 13 3.23 4.81 9.03
C ASP A 13 4.55 5.48 8.65
N ILE A 14 4.47 6.58 7.92
CA ILE A 14 5.62 7.27 7.33
C ILE A 14 5.50 8.74 7.70
N ALA A 15 6.46 9.24 8.48
CA ALA A 15 6.41 10.57 9.07
C ALA A 15 6.66 11.68 8.02
N ASP A 16 7.54 11.42 7.06
CA ASP A 16 7.91 12.39 6.02
C ASP A 16 6.99 12.32 4.80
N VAL A 17 6.42 13.47 4.41
CA VAL A 17 5.46 13.58 3.30
C VAL A 17 6.09 13.20 1.94
N LYS A 18 7.38 13.47 1.74
CA LYS A 18 8.06 13.14 0.46
C LYS A 18 8.33 11.64 0.37
N ARG A 19 8.78 10.99 1.45
CA ARG A 19 8.92 9.52 1.53
C ARG A 19 7.57 8.84 1.37
N LEU A 20 6.53 9.35 2.03
CA LEU A 20 5.15 8.86 1.91
C LEU A 20 4.69 8.87 0.45
N ALA A 21 4.85 9.99 -0.26
CA ALA A 21 4.45 10.09 -1.67
C ALA A 21 5.23 9.11 -2.57
N ARG A 22 6.54 8.95 -2.33
CA ARG A 22 7.38 8.00 -3.07
C ARG A 22 6.98 6.54 -2.80
N VAL A 23 6.73 6.18 -1.54
CA VAL A 23 6.25 4.83 -1.18
C VAL A 23 4.88 4.57 -1.78
N ALA A 24 3.94 5.51 -1.69
CA ALA A 24 2.62 5.36 -2.28
C ALA A 24 2.70 5.14 -3.81
N LYS A 25 3.59 5.85 -4.51
CA LYS A 25 3.83 5.64 -5.95
C LYS A 25 4.40 4.25 -6.24
N ILE A 26 5.32 3.76 -5.42
CA ILE A 26 5.89 2.41 -5.57
C ILE A 26 4.83 1.34 -5.33
N VAL A 27 4.05 1.45 -4.26
CA VAL A 27 3.07 0.43 -3.85
C VAL A 27 1.91 0.34 -4.84
N LYS A 28 1.54 1.46 -5.50
CA LYS A 28 0.51 1.50 -6.54
C LYS A 28 0.82 0.60 -7.75
N ASP A 29 2.08 0.27 -8.01
CA ASP A 29 2.44 -0.68 -9.07
C ASP A 29 2.00 -2.13 -8.77
N TYR A 30 1.60 -2.42 -7.52
CA TYR A 30 1.32 -3.77 -7.02
C TYR A 30 -0.13 -3.95 -6.51
N GLY A 31 -0.96 -2.91 -6.61
CA GLY A 31 -2.33 -2.93 -6.14
C GLY A 31 -2.92 -1.54 -5.95
N GLU A 32 -4.03 -1.47 -5.22
CA GLU A 32 -4.87 -0.29 -5.13
C GLU A 32 -4.75 0.37 -3.76
N ARG A 33 -4.71 1.71 -3.75
CA ARG A 33 -4.78 2.48 -2.50
C ARG A 33 -6.24 2.53 -2.06
N VAL A 34 -6.53 2.04 -0.86
CA VAL A 34 -7.90 2.02 -0.33
C VAL A 34 -8.11 3.01 0.81
N GLN A 35 -7.03 3.43 1.48
CA GLN A 35 -7.05 4.50 2.49
C GLN A 35 -5.77 5.33 2.44
N LYS A 36 -5.71 6.41 3.25
CA LYS A 36 -4.53 7.28 3.33
C LYS A 36 -3.26 6.49 3.59
N SER A 37 -3.32 5.43 4.38
CA SER A 37 -2.15 4.63 4.73
C SER A 37 -2.28 3.14 4.49
N VAL A 38 -3.22 2.73 3.63
CA VAL A 38 -3.54 1.32 3.37
C VAL A 38 -3.68 1.06 1.88
N PHE A 39 -3.07 -0.03 1.41
CA PHE A 39 -3.22 -0.58 0.07
C PHE A 39 -3.67 -2.03 0.12
N GLU A 40 -4.53 -2.41 -0.83
CA GLU A 40 -4.87 -3.79 -1.15
C GLU A 40 -4.00 -4.26 -2.33
N LEU A 41 -3.20 -5.30 -2.11
CA LEU A 41 -2.26 -5.83 -3.10
C LEU A 41 -2.64 -7.23 -3.55
N PHE A 42 -2.33 -7.54 -4.81
CA PHE A 42 -2.44 -8.86 -5.40
C PHE A 42 -1.07 -9.25 -5.95
N VAL A 43 -0.23 -9.81 -5.08
CA VAL A 43 1.20 -10.01 -5.39
C VAL A 43 1.65 -11.44 -5.19
N SER A 44 2.54 -11.90 -6.06
CA SER A 44 3.31 -13.12 -5.83
C SER A 44 4.46 -12.90 -4.84
N THR A 45 5.06 -13.99 -4.37
CA THR A 45 6.24 -13.91 -3.47
C THR A 45 7.41 -13.15 -4.08
N LYS A 46 7.58 -13.23 -5.41
CA LYS A 46 8.64 -12.52 -6.14
C LYS A 46 8.37 -11.02 -6.16
N GLU A 47 7.15 -10.63 -6.50
CA GLU A 47 6.73 -9.22 -6.54
C GLU A 47 6.77 -8.60 -5.15
N LEU A 48 6.36 -9.33 -4.11
CA LEU A 48 6.47 -8.83 -2.74
C LEU A 48 7.92 -8.59 -2.31
N ARG A 49 8.85 -9.48 -2.67
CA ARG A 49 10.28 -9.28 -2.40
C ARG A 49 10.82 -8.05 -3.13
N GLU A 50 10.41 -7.84 -4.38
CA GLU A 50 10.76 -6.65 -5.15
C GLU A 50 10.19 -5.38 -4.50
N LEU A 51 8.90 -5.38 -4.17
CA LEU A 51 8.22 -4.30 -3.46
C LEU A 51 8.94 -3.94 -2.16
N HIS A 52 9.25 -4.93 -1.32
CA HIS A 52 10.00 -4.73 -0.08
C HIS A 52 11.34 -4.04 -0.34
N ASN A 53 12.11 -4.50 -1.33
CA ASN A 53 13.39 -3.89 -1.68
C ASN A 53 13.24 -2.44 -2.18
N ARG A 54 12.21 -2.16 -2.99
CA ARG A 54 11.93 -0.80 -3.50
C ARG A 54 11.54 0.14 -2.37
N VAL A 55 10.69 -0.31 -1.44
CA VAL A 55 10.25 0.47 -0.27
C VAL A 55 11.41 0.71 0.71
N ASN A 56 12.22 -0.31 1.00
CA ASN A 56 13.35 -0.21 1.94
C ASN A 56 14.42 0.80 1.48
N ARG A 57 14.51 1.08 0.18
CA ARG A 57 15.41 2.12 -0.38
C ARG A 57 14.89 3.55 -0.20
N VAL A 58 13.64 3.71 0.23
CA VAL A 58 12.96 5.01 0.30
C VAL A 58 12.67 5.41 1.75
N ILE A 59 12.25 4.45 2.59
CA ILE A 59 11.88 4.73 3.97
C ILE A 59 13.10 5.01 4.85
N ASP A 60 12.87 5.71 5.95
CA ASP A 60 13.79 5.78 7.08
C ASP A 60 13.34 4.80 8.16
N VAL A 61 14.04 3.67 8.31
CA VAL A 61 13.65 2.60 9.24
C VAL A 61 13.70 3.01 10.72
N GLY A 62 14.30 4.15 11.06
CA GLY A 62 14.27 4.69 12.42
C GLY A 62 12.96 5.41 12.77
N PHE A 63 12.19 5.84 11.77
CA PHE A 63 11.01 6.69 11.93
C PHE A 63 9.76 6.19 11.19
N ASP A 64 9.96 5.34 10.19
CA ASP A 64 8.91 4.85 9.32
C ASP A 64 8.72 3.34 9.52
N SER A 65 7.50 2.86 9.27
CA SER A 65 7.19 1.43 9.25
C SER A 65 6.26 1.07 8.10
N VAL A 66 6.47 -0.11 7.53
CA VAL A 66 5.58 -0.71 6.54
C VAL A 66 5.37 -2.16 6.94
N ARG A 67 4.10 -2.60 6.95
CA ARG A 67 3.69 -3.95 7.31
C ARG A 67 2.87 -4.55 6.18
N TYR A 68 3.06 -5.85 5.97
CA TYR A 68 2.33 -6.63 4.97
C TYR A 68 1.59 -7.76 5.68
N TYR A 69 0.26 -7.77 5.57
CA TYR A 69 -0.58 -8.83 6.12
C TYR A 69 -1.14 -9.66 4.98
N PHE A 70 -0.74 -10.91 4.90
CA PHE A 70 -1.34 -11.86 3.98
C PHE A 70 -2.71 -12.27 4.50
N VAL A 71 -3.72 -12.15 3.63
CA VAL A 71 -5.09 -12.48 3.97
C VAL A 71 -5.51 -13.66 3.09
N CYS A 72 -6.05 -14.71 3.71
CA CYS A 72 -6.56 -15.83 2.94
C CYS A 72 -7.77 -15.39 2.09
N GLU A 73 -8.05 -16.10 1.00
CA GLU A 73 -9.15 -15.76 0.10
C GLU A 73 -10.50 -15.66 0.84
N THR A 74 -10.75 -16.58 1.78
CA THR A 74 -12.01 -16.61 2.53
C THR A 74 -12.22 -15.39 3.42
N ASP A 75 -11.17 -14.89 4.07
CA ASP A 75 -11.27 -13.68 4.90
C ASP A 75 -11.20 -12.41 4.08
N TRP A 76 -10.53 -12.46 2.93
CA TRP A 76 -10.56 -11.39 1.93
C TRP A 76 -12.01 -11.10 1.55
N GLN A 77 -12.79 -12.09 1.11
CA GLN A 77 -14.17 -11.84 0.66
C GLN A 77 -15.12 -11.24 1.71
N LYS A 78 -14.73 -11.21 3.00
CA LYS A 78 -15.50 -10.62 4.11
C LYS A 78 -15.12 -9.16 4.42
N ARG A 79 -14.28 -8.52 3.60
CA ARG A 79 -13.89 -7.12 3.82
C ARG A 79 -15.10 -6.20 3.73
N GLU A 80 -15.23 -5.34 4.74
CA GLU A 80 -16.24 -4.29 4.80
C GLU A 80 -15.55 -2.94 5.03
N TYR A 81 -16.20 -1.86 4.60
CA TYR A 81 -15.74 -0.50 4.88
C TYR A 81 -16.93 0.40 5.19
N LEU A 82 -16.68 1.43 5.99
CA LEU A 82 -17.67 2.46 6.34
C LEU A 82 -17.13 3.84 5.95
N GLY A 83 -18.02 4.70 5.45
CA GLY A 83 -17.68 6.07 5.06
C GLY A 83 -17.17 6.21 3.62
N VAL A 84 -16.47 7.32 3.34
CA VAL A 84 -16.08 7.71 1.98
C VAL A 84 -14.84 6.94 1.53
N ASN A 85 -14.96 6.20 0.43
CA ASN A 85 -13.85 5.53 -0.22
C ASN A 85 -13.12 6.50 -1.16
N LYS A 86 -12.23 7.34 -0.61
CA LYS A 86 -11.59 8.46 -1.32
C LYS A 86 -10.51 8.08 -2.35
N PHE A 87 -10.10 6.82 -2.45
CA PHE A 87 -8.88 6.46 -3.18
C PHE A 87 -9.12 5.55 -4.40
N VAL A 88 -10.36 5.16 -4.67
CA VAL A 88 -10.72 4.33 -5.84
C VAL A 88 -10.86 5.16 -7.13
N ASP A 89 -11.04 6.47 -7.04
CA ASP A 89 -10.96 7.37 -8.18
C ASP A 89 -10.69 8.78 -7.65
N GLU A 90 -9.48 9.29 -7.89
CA GLU A 90 -9.16 10.71 -8.08
C GLU A 90 -7.65 10.85 -8.15
N ASP A 91 -7.20 11.21 -9.36
CA ASP A 91 -5.84 11.68 -9.63
C ASP A 91 -5.33 12.55 -8.50
N TRP A 92 -4.14 12.19 -8.01
CA TRP A 92 -3.47 12.81 -6.86
C TRP A 92 -3.00 14.23 -7.21
N ASN A 93 -3.94 15.14 -7.41
CA ASN A 93 -3.69 16.57 -7.54
C ASN A 93 -4.92 17.39 -7.16
N ARG A 94 -5.22 17.46 -5.85
CA ARG A 94 -5.75 18.68 -5.21
C ARG A 94 -5.71 18.56 -3.69
N SER A 95 -5.12 19.59 -3.08
CA SER A 95 -5.27 19.96 -1.66
C SER A 95 -4.46 19.20 -0.60
N PHE A 96 -3.12 19.31 -0.70
CA PHE A 96 -2.26 19.43 0.50
C PHE A 96 -1.67 20.85 0.60
N MET A 97 -2.51 21.86 0.35
CA MET A 97 -2.26 23.23 0.79
C MET A 97 -3.24 23.51 1.93
N ILE A 98 -2.78 23.31 3.16
CA ILE A 98 -3.22 24.12 4.28
C ILE A 98 -2.01 25.00 4.59
N VAL A 99 -2.05 26.21 4.04
CA VAL A 99 -1.43 27.41 4.61
C VAL A 99 -2.59 28.30 5.01
#